data_AF-A0A851XBX7-F1
#
_entry.id   AF-A0A851XBX7-F1
#
_cell.length_a   1.000
_cell.length_b   1.000
_cell.length_c   1.000
_cell.angle_alpha   90.00
_cell.angle_beta   90.00
_cell.angle_gamma   90.00
#
_symmetry.space_group_name_H-M   'P 1'
#
loop_
_entity.id
_entity.type
_entity.pdbx_description
1 polymer ?
#
loop_
_entity_poly.entity_id
_entity_poly.type
_entity_poly.pdbx_seq_one_letter_code
_entity_poly.pdbx_strand_id
1 'polypeptide(L)'
;MEPPEGWDPYGRPARRTQWLVSALAYDYGLDRGVENEIVVLATGLDQYLQEIFHHLDCAGAGRIPGEDFRTLCQVLGLEEAADPEECAGLWDGLSAELTFRQFHARLCGHFSTRAGGAGPRLPLGRESEHIETQIRLRSPRRRRRRRADPAGRGAAGSAERRTPGPCSRECYEEIVALEQAEDRIAKLEEENGSLRELVEDMRAALQSSDARCLALQVGLRKSHASHKEEGTCFVGSKRPLTQNHSQTKCLQSVLKEMELIRSSRDGQTEEAFKFNQELESSQEALVSLEDCNRNLKREQAEMRRKVEEARHAVLNSLGKVKELEEKANEVPHLQIYIQQLESQLQ
;
A
#
# COMPACT_ATOMS: atom_id res chain seq x y z
N MET A 1 -54.78 -10.64 -13.80
CA MET A 1 -54.02 -9.47 -13.30
C MET A 1 -52.62 -10.00 -13.03
N GLU A 2 -51.78 -9.96 -14.05
CA GLU A 2 -50.39 -10.41 -13.99
C GLU A 2 -49.53 -9.34 -13.30
N PRO A 3 -48.46 -9.72 -12.58
CA PRO A 3 -47.63 -8.76 -11.86
C PRO A 3 -46.74 -7.98 -12.84
N PRO A 4 -46.31 -6.75 -12.48
CA PRO A 4 -45.51 -5.91 -13.35
C PRO A 4 -44.10 -6.47 -13.51
N GLU A 5 -43.68 -6.62 -14.77
CA GLU A 5 -42.29 -6.84 -15.17
C GLU A 5 -41.44 -5.61 -14.82
N GLY A 6 -40.33 -5.85 -14.13
CA GLY A 6 -39.39 -4.81 -13.72
C GLY A 6 -38.54 -5.22 -12.51
N TRP A 7 -38.25 -6.52 -12.38
CA TRP A 7 -37.35 -7.03 -11.36
C TRP A 7 -35.91 -6.65 -11.75
N ASP A 8 -35.29 -5.77 -10.96
CA ASP A 8 -33.91 -5.32 -11.12
C ASP A 8 -32.93 -6.53 -11.04
N PRO A 9 -32.19 -6.85 -12.11
CA PRO A 9 -31.21 -7.93 -12.12
C PRO A 9 -29.98 -7.68 -11.23
N TYR A 10 -29.82 -6.46 -10.69
CA TYR A 10 -28.58 -6.02 -10.02
C TYR A 10 -28.70 -5.81 -8.51
N GLY A 11 -29.83 -6.18 -7.88
CA GLY A 11 -30.00 -6.13 -6.42
C GLY A 11 -29.25 -7.21 -5.62
N ARG A 12 -28.22 -7.85 -6.18
CA ARG A 12 -27.35 -8.82 -5.49
C ARG A 12 -25.90 -8.37 -5.63
N PRO A 13 -25.06 -8.55 -4.59
CA PRO A 13 -23.62 -8.35 -4.72
C PRO A 13 -23.15 -9.07 -5.97
N ALA A 14 -22.38 -8.36 -6.82
CA ALA A 14 -21.88 -8.90 -8.08
C ALA A 14 -21.32 -10.30 -7.83
N ARG A 15 -21.83 -11.32 -8.54
CA ARG A 15 -21.24 -12.67 -8.44
C ARG A 15 -19.77 -12.53 -8.81
N ARG A 16 -18.88 -13.29 -8.17
CA ARG A 16 -17.41 -13.21 -8.34
C ARG A 16 -16.93 -12.99 -9.80
N THR A 17 -17.55 -13.64 -10.78
CA THR A 17 -17.26 -13.50 -12.23
C THR A 17 -17.68 -12.17 -12.87
N GLN A 18 -18.46 -11.33 -12.19
CA GLN A 18 -18.94 -10.04 -12.66
C GLN A 18 -18.06 -8.88 -12.17
N TRP A 19 -17.15 -9.10 -11.23
CA TRP A 19 -16.27 -8.06 -10.70
C TRP A 19 -15.45 -7.35 -11.76
N LEU A 20 -14.85 -8.10 -12.69
CA LEU A 20 -14.09 -7.51 -13.78
C LEU A 20 -14.98 -6.65 -14.71
N VAL A 21 -16.17 -7.15 -15.03
CA VAL A 21 -17.11 -6.45 -15.92
C VAL A 21 -17.62 -5.18 -15.25
N SER A 22 -17.97 -5.23 -13.97
CA SER A 22 -18.39 -4.08 -13.18
C SER A 22 -17.26 -3.06 -13.00
N ALA A 23 -16.02 -3.50 -12.77
CA ALA A 23 -14.86 -2.63 -12.68
C ALA A 23 -14.58 -1.91 -14.01
N LEU A 24 -14.65 -2.63 -15.14
CA LEU A 24 -14.54 -2.07 -16.49
C LEU A 24 -15.69 -1.10 -16.79
N ALA A 25 -16.93 -1.47 -16.47
CA ALA A 25 -18.07 -0.59 -16.67
C ALA A 25 -17.94 0.72 -15.87
N TYR A 26 -17.46 0.63 -14.62
CA TYR A 26 -17.18 1.80 -13.78
C TYR A 26 -16.07 2.68 -14.36
N ASP A 27 -14.94 2.10 -14.78
CA ASP A 27 -13.80 2.84 -15.34
C ASP A 27 -14.18 3.63 -16.61
N TYR A 28 -15.09 3.08 -17.42
CA TYR A 28 -15.62 3.73 -18.63
C TYR A 28 -16.91 4.52 -18.39
N GLY A 29 -17.32 4.72 -17.14
CA GLY A 29 -18.46 5.59 -16.78
C GLY A 29 -19.84 5.08 -17.21
N LEU A 30 -19.95 3.77 -17.47
CA LEU A 30 -21.17 3.10 -17.91
C LEU A 30 -22.13 2.78 -16.75
N ASP A 31 -21.65 2.75 -15.51
CA ASP A 31 -22.45 2.45 -14.32
C ASP A 31 -22.38 3.59 -13.27
N ARG A 32 -23.53 4.02 -12.74
CA ARG A 32 -23.69 5.14 -11.79
C ARG A 32 -24.22 4.73 -10.41
N GLY A 33 -24.41 3.45 -10.12
CA GLY A 33 -24.79 2.95 -8.78
C GLY A 33 -23.77 1.93 -8.30
N VAL A 34 -22.93 2.28 -7.31
CA VAL A 34 -21.70 1.50 -7.08
C VAL A 34 -21.55 1.08 -5.63
N GLU A 35 -21.36 -0.22 -5.44
CA GLU A 35 -20.83 -0.80 -4.21
C GLU A 35 -19.37 -0.36 -4.05
N ASN A 36 -18.95 0.04 -2.85
CA ASN A 36 -17.57 0.50 -2.58
C ASN A 36 -16.49 -0.49 -3.08
N GLU A 37 -16.82 -1.79 -3.10
CA GLU A 37 -15.95 -2.87 -3.59
C GLU A 37 -15.58 -2.70 -5.06
N ILE A 38 -16.52 -2.31 -5.92
CA ILE A 38 -16.27 -2.12 -7.36
C ILE A 38 -15.39 -0.90 -7.61
N VAL A 39 -15.59 0.19 -6.86
CA VAL A 39 -14.73 1.38 -6.94
C VAL A 39 -13.30 1.03 -6.61
N VAL A 40 -13.09 0.25 -5.54
CA VAL A 40 -11.76 -0.25 -5.17
C VAL A 40 -11.20 -1.16 -6.26
N LEU A 41 -11.96 -2.12 -6.78
CA LEU A 41 -11.49 -3.03 -7.82
C LEU A 41 -11.17 -2.36 -9.17
N ALA A 42 -11.83 -1.24 -9.48
CA ALA A 42 -11.53 -0.44 -10.66
C ALA A 42 -10.23 0.35 -10.53
N THR A 43 -9.79 0.66 -9.30
CA THR A 43 -8.43 1.17 -9.12
C THR A 43 -7.41 0.12 -9.59
N GLY A 44 -6.37 0.55 -10.31
CA GLY A 44 -5.35 -0.32 -10.91
C GLY A 44 -5.90 -1.47 -11.77
N LEU A 45 -6.98 -1.20 -12.51
CA LEU A 45 -7.59 -2.12 -13.49
C LEU A 45 -6.57 -2.75 -14.45
N ASP A 46 -5.56 -2.01 -14.89
CA ASP A 46 -4.50 -2.54 -15.77
C ASP A 46 -3.73 -3.70 -15.13
N GLN A 47 -3.42 -3.60 -13.83
CA GLN A 47 -2.76 -4.68 -13.07
C GLN A 47 -3.68 -5.89 -12.95
N TYR A 48 -4.98 -5.67 -12.76
CA TYR A 48 -5.97 -6.74 -12.71
C TYR A 48 -6.07 -7.50 -14.04
N LEU A 49 -6.14 -6.77 -15.15
CA LEU A 49 -6.13 -7.34 -16.50
C LEU A 49 -4.84 -8.11 -16.79
N GLN A 50 -3.71 -7.61 -16.31
CA GLN A 50 -2.41 -8.28 -16.44
C GLN A 50 -2.37 -9.59 -15.66
N GLU A 51 -2.93 -9.62 -14.45
CA GLU A 51 -3.02 -10.82 -13.62
C GLU A 51 -3.90 -11.90 -14.27
N ILE A 52 -5.04 -11.51 -14.86
CA ILE A 52 -5.89 -12.41 -15.65
C ILE A 52 -5.13 -12.98 -16.83
N PHE A 53 -4.44 -12.13 -17.59
CA PHE A 53 -3.64 -12.56 -18.73
C PHE A 53 -2.54 -13.54 -18.29
N HIS A 54 -1.86 -13.27 -17.18
CA HIS A 54 -0.82 -14.13 -16.65
C HIS A 54 -1.34 -15.52 -16.27
N HIS A 55 -2.52 -15.61 -15.67
CA HIS A 55 -3.13 -16.90 -15.33
C HIS A 55 -3.70 -17.66 -16.53
N LEU A 56 -4.02 -16.98 -17.63
CA LEU A 56 -4.34 -17.63 -18.89
C LEU A 56 -3.07 -18.13 -19.61
N ASP A 57 -1.96 -17.40 -19.49
CA ASP A 57 -0.64 -17.79 -19.96
C ASP A 57 0.14 -18.59 -18.91
N CYS A 58 -0.38 -19.76 -18.52
CA CYS A 58 0.25 -20.64 -17.54
C CYS A 58 1.71 -21.03 -17.89
N ALA A 59 2.10 -20.93 -19.16
CA ALA A 59 3.43 -21.23 -19.65
C ALA A 59 4.39 -20.02 -19.59
N GLY A 60 3.89 -18.82 -19.34
CA GLY A 60 4.67 -17.58 -19.33
C GLY A 60 5.28 -17.22 -20.69
N ALA A 61 4.63 -17.61 -21.79
CA ALA A 61 5.12 -17.38 -23.16
C ALA A 61 4.92 -15.92 -23.64
N GLY A 62 4.23 -15.10 -22.86
CA GLY A 62 3.79 -13.75 -23.19
C GLY A 62 2.64 -13.72 -24.19
N ARG A 63 1.98 -14.86 -24.43
CA ARG A 63 0.91 -15.03 -25.42
C ARG A 63 -0.14 -16.03 -24.94
N ILE A 64 -1.41 -15.74 -25.26
CA ILE A 64 -2.54 -16.65 -24.99
C ILE A 64 -3.22 -17.05 -26.31
N PRO A 65 -3.75 -18.28 -26.44
CA PRO A 65 -4.57 -18.67 -27.57
C PRO A 65 -5.81 -17.78 -27.72
N GLY A 66 -6.20 -17.42 -28.94
CA GLY A 66 -7.41 -16.64 -29.20
C GLY A 66 -8.70 -17.36 -28.77
N GLU A 67 -8.68 -18.69 -28.69
CA GLU A 67 -9.75 -19.50 -28.11
C GLU A 67 -9.95 -19.28 -26.61
N ASP A 68 -8.88 -19.03 -25.86
CA ASP A 68 -8.93 -18.78 -24.41
C ASP A 68 -9.55 -17.42 -24.15
N PHE A 69 -9.18 -16.44 -24.96
CA PHE A 69 -9.81 -15.13 -24.94
C PHE A 69 -11.31 -15.18 -25.29
N ARG A 70 -11.68 -15.98 -26.31
CA ARG A 70 -13.10 -16.22 -26.65
C ARG A 70 -13.88 -16.80 -25.48
N THR A 71 -13.32 -17.85 -24.88
CA THR A 71 -13.92 -18.52 -23.72
C THR A 71 -14.00 -17.59 -22.51
N LEU A 72 -13.01 -16.72 -22.29
CA LEU A 72 -13.05 -15.72 -21.23
C LEU A 72 -14.22 -14.76 -21.42
N CYS A 73 -14.37 -14.19 -22.62
CA CYS A 73 -15.46 -13.24 -22.88
C CYS A 73 -16.85 -13.88 -22.70
N GLN A 74 -16.99 -15.18 -23.00
CA GLN A 74 -18.18 -15.97 -22.68
C GLN A 74 -18.41 -16.12 -21.17
N VAL A 75 -17.35 -16.38 -20.39
CA VAL A 75 -17.44 -16.44 -18.92
C VAL A 75 -17.86 -15.09 -18.34
N LEU A 76 -17.38 -13.99 -18.93
CA LEU A 76 -17.72 -12.63 -18.55
C LEU A 76 -19.11 -12.19 -19.06
N GLY A 77 -19.80 -12.99 -19.86
CA GLY A 77 -21.14 -12.67 -20.40
C GLY A 77 -21.14 -11.54 -21.44
N LEU A 78 -19.99 -11.24 -22.05
CA LEU A 78 -19.86 -10.18 -23.08
C LEU A 78 -20.46 -10.59 -24.44
N GLU A 79 -20.83 -11.86 -24.60
CA GLU A 79 -21.40 -12.42 -25.84
C GLU A 79 -22.94 -12.45 -25.82
N GLU A 80 -23.57 -12.43 -24.64
CA GLU A 80 -25.04 -12.51 -24.46
C GLU A 80 -25.70 -11.13 -24.34
N ALA A 81 -24.92 -10.07 -24.12
CA ALA A 81 -25.42 -8.75 -23.71
C ALA A 81 -25.39 -7.67 -24.80
N ALA A 82 -25.03 -7.99 -26.05
CA ALA A 82 -24.66 -7.01 -27.07
C ALA A 82 -25.31 -7.28 -28.43
N ASP A 83 -25.63 -6.19 -29.13
CA ASP A 83 -26.03 -6.21 -30.55
C ASP A 83 -24.86 -6.81 -31.38
N PRO A 84 -25.10 -7.60 -32.44
CA PRO A 84 -24.02 -8.27 -33.20
C PRO A 84 -22.94 -7.33 -33.74
N GLU A 85 -23.25 -6.05 -33.90
CA GLU A 85 -22.35 -4.99 -34.36
C GLU A 85 -21.38 -4.50 -33.25
N GLU A 86 -21.76 -4.61 -31.97
CA GLU A 86 -20.96 -4.19 -30.81
C GLU A 86 -19.92 -5.25 -30.39
N CYS A 87 -20.25 -6.53 -30.58
CA CYS A 87 -19.31 -7.64 -30.41
C CYS A 87 -18.28 -7.72 -31.55
N ALA A 88 -18.53 -7.07 -32.69
CA ALA A 88 -17.68 -7.15 -33.87
C ALA A 88 -16.23 -6.71 -33.55
N GLY A 89 -16.03 -5.64 -32.78
CA GLY A 89 -14.69 -5.18 -32.39
C GLY A 89 -13.91 -6.13 -31.49
N LEU A 90 -14.60 -7.00 -30.74
CA LEU A 90 -13.98 -8.00 -29.86
C LEU A 90 -13.37 -9.15 -30.69
N TRP A 91 -14.07 -9.51 -31.77
CA TRP A 91 -13.79 -10.70 -32.60
C TRP A 91 -13.10 -10.40 -33.93
N ASP A 92 -13.17 -9.18 -34.44
CA ASP A 92 -12.62 -8.82 -35.75
C ASP A 92 -11.09 -8.97 -35.77
N GLY A 93 -10.58 -9.66 -36.79
CA GLY A 93 -9.16 -9.97 -36.97
C GLY A 93 -8.50 -10.70 -35.79
N LEU A 94 -9.23 -11.56 -35.06
CA LEU A 94 -8.66 -12.29 -33.91
C LEU A 94 -7.50 -13.21 -34.36
N SER A 95 -6.29 -12.89 -33.88
CA SER A 95 -5.09 -13.70 -34.10
C SER A 95 -5.21 -15.06 -33.39
N ALA A 96 -4.52 -16.08 -33.91
CA ALA A 96 -4.43 -17.39 -33.29
C ALA A 96 -3.82 -17.32 -31.87
N GLU A 97 -2.89 -16.37 -31.66
CA GLU A 97 -2.30 -16.04 -30.38
C GLU A 97 -2.37 -14.52 -30.14
N LEU A 98 -2.62 -14.12 -28.90
CA LEU A 98 -2.77 -12.74 -28.45
C LEU A 98 -1.70 -12.40 -27.42
N THR A 99 -1.03 -11.26 -27.61
CA THR A 99 -0.19 -10.63 -26.59
C THR A 99 -1.04 -9.87 -25.58
N PHE A 100 -0.47 -9.53 -24.41
CA PHE A 100 -1.18 -8.72 -23.40
C PHE A 100 -1.73 -7.40 -23.97
N ARG A 101 -0.97 -6.73 -24.84
CA ARG A 101 -1.42 -5.49 -25.49
C ARG A 101 -2.66 -5.69 -26.36
N GLN A 102 -2.75 -6.81 -27.07
CA GLN A 102 -3.90 -7.13 -27.92
C GLN A 102 -5.10 -7.58 -27.07
N PHE A 103 -4.86 -8.37 -26.03
CA PHE A 103 -5.86 -8.75 -25.04
C PHE A 103 -6.51 -7.52 -24.40
N HIS A 104 -5.68 -6.62 -23.86
CA HIS A 104 -6.10 -5.39 -23.20
C HIS A 104 -6.89 -4.48 -24.15
N ALA A 105 -6.33 -4.20 -25.35
CA ALA A 105 -6.98 -3.33 -26.32
C ALA A 105 -8.36 -3.83 -26.77
N ARG A 106 -8.53 -5.15 -26.92
CA ARG A 106 -9.83 -5.74 -27.30
C ARG A 106 -10.85 -5.64 -26.17
N LEU A 107 -10.46 -6.01 -24.96
CA LEU A 107 -11.37 -5.98 -23.82
C LEU A 107 -11.77 -4.55 -23.46
N CYS A 108 -10.81 -3.64 -23.30
CA CYS A 108 -11.05 -2.23 -23.05
C CYS A 108 -11.78 -1.54 -24.22
N GLY A 109 -11.46 -1.93 -25.45
CA GLY A 109 -12.12 -1.44 -26.66
C GLY A 109 -13.63 -1.67 -26.66
N HIS A 110 -14.08 -2.83 -26.19
CA HIS A 110 -15.50 -3.16 -26.07
C HIS A 110 -16.28 -2.21 -25.13
N PHE A 111 -15.68 -1.83 -23.99
CA PHE A 111 -16.31 -0.88 -23.08
C PHE A 111 -16.18 0.57 -23.58
N SER A 112 -15.09 0.90 -24.28
CA SER A 112 -14.89 2.22 -24.90
C SER A 112 -15.91 2.51 -26.01
N THR A 113 -16.21 1.54 -26.87
CA THR A 113 -17.23 1.68 -27.92
C THR A 113 -18.62 1.82 -27.32
N ARG A 114 -18.92 1.08 -26.24
CA ARG A 114 -20.18 1.15 -25.49
C ARG A 114 -20.35 2.50 -24.76
N ALA A 115 -19.27 3.13 -24.33
CA ALA A 115 -19.28 4.44 -23.68
C ALA A 115 -19.51 5.63 -24.65
N GLY A 116 -19.73 5.37 -25.94
CA GLY A 116 -20.15 6.40 -26.91
C GLY A 116 -19.13 7.51 -27.15
N GLY A 117 -17.83 7.25 -26.97
CA GLY A 117 -16.78 8.25 -27.18
C GLY A 117 -16.73 9.36 -26.14
N ALA A 118 -17.34 9.19 -24.97
CA ALA A 118 -17.07 10.06 -23.83
C ALA A 118 -15.60 9.90 -23.41
N GLY A 119 -14.83 10.98 -23.54
CA GLY A 119 -13.37 10.98 -23.42
C GLY A 119 -12.83 10.45 -22.08
N PRO A 120 -11.54 10.08 -22.02
CA PRO A 120 -10.95 9.50 -20.82
C PRO A 120 -10.88 10.52 -19.68
N ARG A 121 -11.28 10.06 -18.49
CA ARG A 121 -11.09 10.62 -17.14
C ARG A 121 -11.98 11.79 -16.71
N LEU A 122 -12.82 11.54 -15.70
CA LEU A 122 -12.93 12.47 -14.59
C LEU A 122 -11.63 12.34 -13.76
N PRO A 123 -10.85 13.42 -13.57
CA PRO A 123 -9.71 13.36 -12.68
C PRO A 123 -10.23 13.04 -11.28
N LEU A 124 -9.86 11.87 -10.78
CA LEU A 124 -9.85 11.56 -9.36
C LEU A 124 -9.32 12.80 -8.63
N GLY A 125 -10.11 13.35 -7.70
CA GLY A 125 -9.73 14.52 -6.93
C GLY A 125 -8.38 14.29 -6.26
N ARG A 126 -7.66 15.38 -5.96
CA ARG A 126 -6.30 15.45 -5.38
C ARG A 126 -6.00 14.47 -4.22
N GLU A 127 -7.01 13.85 -3.63
CA GLU A 127 -6.91 12.88 -2.55
C GLU A 127 -6.65 11.42 -3.00
N SER A 128 -6.69 11.13 -4.31
CA SER A 128 -6.68 9.76 -4.87
C SER A 128 -5.61 9.50 -5.94
N GLU A 129 -4.54 10.30 -5.97
CA GLU A 129 -3.39 10.07 -6.86
C GLU A 129 -2.33 9.20 -6.17
N HIS A 130 -2.36 7.88 -6.41
CA HIS A 130 -1.18 7.02 -6.23
C HIS A 130 -0.93 6.28 -7.54
N ILE A 131 -0.04 6.83 -8.36
CA ILE A 131 0.53 6.15 -9.52
C ILE A 131 2.02 5.97 -9.19
N GLU A 132 2.40 4.81 -8.67
CA GLU A 132 3.81 4.41 -8.59
C GLU A 132 4.23 3.75 -9.91
N THR A 133 4.66 4.58 -10.86
CA THR A 133 5.46 4.10 -12.00
C THR A 133 6.95 4.22 -11.68
N GLN A 134 7.64 3.08 -11.69
CA GLN A 134 9.08 2.87 -11.71
C GLN A 134 9.87 3.22 -10.44
N ILE A 135 10.27 2.16 -9.73
CA ILE A 135 11.24 2.17 -8.63
C ILE A 135 12.61 2.61 -9.18
N ARG A 136 12.93 3.89 -9.02
CA ARG A 136 14.31 4.34 -8.85
C ARG A 136 14.52 4.65 -7.38
N LEU A 137 15.26 3.78 -6.70
CA LEU A 137 15.74 3.97 -5.33
C LEU A 137 16.43 5.35 -5.21
N ARG A 138 15.68 6.35 -4.74
CA ARG A 138 16.22 7.65 -4.35
C ARG A 138 16.42 7.63 -2.86
N SER A 139 17.69 7.65 -2.45
CA SER A 139 18.10 7.79 -1.05
C SER A 139 17.47 9.03 -0.42
N PRO A 140 17.12 9.01 0.89
CA PRO A 140 16.49 10.14 1.55
C PRO A 140 17.34 11.41 1.44
N ARG A 141 16.80 12.43 0.77
CA ARG A 141 17.39 13.77 0.75
C ARG A 141 17.39 14.33 2.17
N ARG A 142 18.56 14.34 2.82
CA ARG A 142 18.81 15.15 4.02
C ARG A 142 18.35 16.58 3.75
N ARG A 143 17.30 17.03 4.44
CA ARG A 143 16.84 18.43 4.40
C ARG A 143 17.94 19.28 5.04
N ARG A 144 18.75 19.88 4.17
CA ARG A 144 19.87 20.77 4.49
C ARG A 144 19.34 21.91 5.36
N ARG A 145 19.86 22.03 6.59
CA ARG A 145 19.78 23.25 7.42
C ARG A 145 20.07 24.46 6.53
N ARG A 146 19.09 25.36 6.33
CA ARG A 146 19.38 26.71 5.86
C ARG A 146 19.72 27.56 7.09
N ARG A 147 21.01 27.80 7.29
CA ARG A 147 21.52 29.02 7.92
C ARG A 147 21.93 29.97 6.79
N ALA A 148 21.44 31.20 6.82
CA ALA A 148 22.19 32.45 6.61
C ALA A 148 21.23 33.64 6.36
N ASP A 149 21.11 34.47 7.38
CA ASP A 149 21.32 35.93 7.41
C ASP A 149 20.45 36.95 6.67
N PRO A 150 20.39 38.20 7.21
CA PRO A 150 19.35 39.18 6.93
C PRO A 150 19.83 40.30 6.00
N ALA A 151 19.03 40.64 4.99
CA ALA A 151 19.06 41.97 4.35
C ALA A 151 17.84 42.14 3.42
N GLY A 152 17.06 43.20 3.62
CA GLY A 152 16.05 43.61 2.64
C GLY A 152 14.88 44.38 3.24
N ARG A 153 14.95 45.71 3.14
CA ARG A 153 14.03 46.72 3.66
C ARG A 153 12.59 46.60 3.14
N GLY A 154 11.64 47.01 3.99
CA GLY A 154 10.52 47.85 3.56
C GLY A 154 9.17 47.50 4.17
N ALA A 155 8.82 48.11 5.30
CA ALA A 155 7.53 48.81 5.50
C ALA A 155 7.39 49.22 6.96
N ALA A 156 7.03 50.48 7.16
CA ALA A 156 6.84 51.13 8.44
C ALA A 156 5.64 50.55 9.21
N GLY A 157 5.82 50.41 10.52
CA GLY A 157 4.79 50.10 11.48
C GLY A 157 5.40 50.23 12.87
N SER A 158 5.23 51.40 13.48
CA SER A 158 5.61 51.69 14.85
C SER A 158 4.98 50.68 15.81
N ALA A 159 5.79 49.74 16.28
CA ALA A 159 5.48 48.93 17.45
C ALA A 159 6.71 48.98 18.36
N GLU A 160 6.48 49.51 19.56
CA GLU A 160 7.46 49.65 20.62
C GLU A 160 8.25 48.35 20.82
N ARG A 161 9.54 48.54 21.02
CA ARG A 161 10.51 47.50 21.36
C ARG A 161 10.18 46.95 22.75
N ARG A 162 9.20 46.05 22.83
CA ARG A 162 8.98 45.22 24.02
C ARG A 162 10.18 44.29 24.14
N THR A 163 10.91 44.45 25.23
CA THR A 163 11.76 43.41 25.81
C THR A 163 11.03 42.06 25.74
N PRO A 164 11.70 40.94 25.39
CA PRO A 164 11.08 39.63 25.48
C PRO A 164 10.86 39.33 26.97
N GLY A 165 9.69 39.71 27.48
CA GLY A 165 9.21 39.26 28.78
C GLY A 165 9.01 37.74 28.74
N PRO A 166 9.11 37.05 29.89
CA PRO A 166 8.86 35.63 29.96
C PRO A 166 7.46 35.35 29.39
N CYS A 167 7.36 34.41 28.42
CA CYS A 167 6.08 34.04 27.82
C CYS A 167 5.04 33.77 28.92
N SER A 168 3.82 34.26 28.73
CA SER A 168 2.73 33.97 29.68
C SER A 168 2.51 32.45 29.75
N ARG A 169 2.08 31.96 30.91
CA ARG A 169 1.79 30.53 31.14
C ARG A 169 0.83 29.96 30.08
N GLU A 170 -0.13 30.75 29.65
CA GLU A 170 -1.10 30.42 28.60
C GLU A 170 -0.43 30.18 27.23
N CYS A 171 0.62 30.93 26.87
CA CYS A 171 1.38 30.68 25.63
C CYS A 171 2.16 29.36 25.68
N TYR A 172 2.66 28.94 26.85
CA TYR A 172 3.30 27.64 26.99
C TYR A 172 2.30 26.49 26.88
N GLU A 173 1.12 26.65 27.47
CA GLU A 173 0.04 25.65 27.38
C GLU A 173 -0.47 25.52 25.93
N GLU A 174 -0.57 26.62 25.17
CA GLU A 174 -0.94 26.61 23.75
C GLU A 174 0.13 25.95 22.86
N ILE A 175 1.41 26.24 23.08
CA ILE A 175 2.52 25.59 22.34
C ILE A 175 2.53 24.08 22.61
N VAL A 176 2.37 23.66 23.87
CA VAL A 176 2.32 22.23 24.22
C VAL A 176 1.09 21.56 23.61
N ALA A 177 -0.06 22.25 23.54
CA ALA A 177 -1.26 21.72 22.90
C ALA A 177 -1.09 21.57 21.38
N LEU A 178 -0.40 22.51 20.72
CA LEU A 178 -0.06 22.42 19.30
C LEU A 178 0.91 21.28 19.02
N GLU A 179 1.99 21.12 19.78
CA GLU A 179 2.91 19.98 19.65
C GLU A 179 2.18 18.64 19.80
N GLN A 180 1.28 18.53 20.79
CA GLN A 180 0.45 17.33 20.96
C GLN A 180 -0.53 17.10 19.81
N ALA A 181 -1.05 18.15 19.18
CA ALA A 181 -1.93 18.04 18.02
C ALA A 181 -1.13 17.60 16.78
N GLU A 182 0.06 18.14 16.58
CA GLU A 182 0.99 17.71 15.52
C GLU A 182 1.36 16.23 15.66
N ASP A 183 1.70 15.77 16.87
CA ASP A 183 1.98 14.36 17.14
C ASP A 183 0.78 13.45 16.84
N ARG A 184 -0.44 13.90 17.17
CA ARG A 184 -1.68 13.16 16.85
C ARG A 184 -1.94 13.09 15.35
N ILE A 185 -1.70 14.19 14.63
CA ILE A 185 -1.84 14.23 13.17
C ILE A 185 -0.82 13.27 12.54
N ALA A 186 0.45 13.31 12.96
CA ALA A 186 1.48 12.41 12.46
C ALA A 186 1.12 10.93 12.68
N LYS A 187 0.55 10.60 13.85
CA LYS A 187 0.08 9.23 14.13
C LYS A 187 -1.10 8.83 13.24
N LEU A 188 -2.06 9.72 13.02
CA LEU A 188 -3.19 9.46 12.12
C LEU A 188 -2.73 9.34 10.66
N GLU A 189 -1.73 10.09 10.23
CA GLU A 189 -1.14 9.96 8.90
C GLU A 189 -0.45 8.62 8.72
N GLU A 190 0.27 8.14 9.74
CA GLU A 190 0.87 6.80 9.77
C GLU A 190 -0.21 5.71 9.69
N GLU A 191 -1.24 5.79 10.54
CA GLU A 191 -2.37 4.84 10.54
C GLU A 191 -3.13 4.84 9.19
N ASN A 192 -3.37 6.02 8.60
CA ASN A 192 -3.97 6.13 7.26
C ASN A 192 -3.07 5.52 6.19
N GLY A 193 -1.74 5.66 6.32
CA GLY A 193 -0.77 4.99 5.46
C GLY A 193 -0.90 3.47 5.55
N SER A 194 -0.91 2.92 6.77
CA SER A 194 -1.10 1.47 6.99
C SER A 194 -2.45 0.96 6.49
N LEU A 195 -3.53 1.74 6.63
CA LEU A 195 -4.84 1.37 6.10
C LEU A 195 -4.86 1.37 4.57
N ARG A 196 -4.18 2.32 3.92
CA ARG A 196 -4.05 2.34 2.45
C ARG A 196 -3.29 1.12 1.94
N GLU A 197 -2.21 0.74 2.61
CA GLU A 197 -1.44 -0.48 2.30
C GLU A 197 -2.31 -1.74 2.44
N LEU A 198 -3.02 -1.88 3.57
CA LEU A 198 -3.93 -3.00 3.80
C LEU A 198 -5.03 -3.10 2.73
N VAL A 199 -5.61 -1.97 2.31
CA VAL A 199 -6.63 -1.94 1.26
C VAL A 199 -6.04 -2.37 -0.09
N GLU A 200 -4.82 -1.94 -0.43
CA GLU A 200 -4.15 -2.37 -1.66
C GLU A 200 -3.82 -3.86 -1.63
N ASP A 201 -3.36 -4.40 -0.49
CA ASP A 201 -3.12 -5.83 -0.29
C ASP A 201 -4.41 -6.65 -0.45
N MET A 202 -5.50 -6.20 0.18
CA MET A 202 -6.81 -6.84 0.06
C MET A 202 -7.31 -6.80 -1.38
N ARG A 203 -7.17 -5.64 -2.05
CA ARG A 203 -7.55 -5.48 -3.46
C ARG A 203 -6.74 -6.41 -4.37
N ALA A 204 -5.41 -6.44 -4.22
CA ALA A 204 -4.54 -7.30 -5.01
C ALA A 204 -4.86 -8.78 -4.78
N ALA A 205 -5.12 -9.18 -3.54
CA ALA A 205 -5.54 -10.53 -3.20
C ALA A 205 -6.89 -10.90 -3.84
N LEU A 206 -7.87 -9.99 -3.83
CA LEU A 206 -9.17 -10.20 -4.48
C LEU A 206 -9.02 -10.30 -6.00
N GLN A 207 -8.31 -9.36 -6.63
CA GLN A 207 -8.06 -9.34 -8.07
C GLN A 207 -7.32 -10.61 -8.53
N SER A 208 -6.26 -11.03 -7.82
CA SER A 208 -5.54 -12.27 -8.14
C SER A 208 -6.37 -13.53 -7.88
N SER A 209 -7.19 -13.53 -6.82
CA SER A 209 -8.11 -14.64 -6.54
C SER A 209 -9.19 -14.77 -7.61
N ASP A 210 -9.72 -13.67 -8.13
CA ASP A 210 -10.68 -13.72 -9.23
C ASP A 210 -10.02 -14.09 -10.56
N ALA A 211 -8.85 -13.53 -10.87
CA ALA A 211 -8.08 -13.85 -12.06
C ALA A 211 -7.79 -15.36 -12.18
N ARG A 212 -7.39 -16.01 -11.08
CA ARG A 212 -7.25 -17.48 -11.01
C ARG A 212 -8.56 -18.20 -11.27
N CYS A 213 -9.66 -17.70 -10.70
CA CYS A 213 -10.98 -18.31 -10.88
C CYS A 213 -11.44 -18.23 -12.34
N LEU A 214 -11.25 -17.08 -12.99
CA LEU A 214 -11.55 -16.88 -14.40
C LEU A 214 -10.73 -17.82 -15.30
N ALA A 215 -9.41 -17.91 -15.07
CA ALA A 215 -8.56 -18.82 -15.82
C ALA A 215 -8.96 -20.30 -15.64
N LEU A 216 -9.29 -20.72 -14.42
CA LEU A 216 -9.81 -22.06 -14.15
C LEU A 216 -11.14 -22.33 -14.87
N GLN A 217 -12.06 -21.37 -14.87
CA GLN A 217 -13.33 -21.49 -15.58
C GLN A 217 -13.13 -21.61 -17.09
N VAL A 218 -12.19 -20.84 -17.66
CA VAL A 218 -11.79 -20.96 -19.06
C VAL A 218 -11.25 -22.37 -19.34
N GLY A 219 -10.30 -22.85 -18.53
CA GLY A 219 -9.73 -24.20 -18.68
C GLY A 219 -10.77 -25.32 -18.58
N LEU A 220 -11.72 -25.22 -17.65
CA LEU A 220 -12.83 -26.17 -17.52
C LEU A 220 -13.77 -26.13 -18.73
N ARG A 221 -14.12 -24.95 -19.25
CA ARG A 221 -14.96 -24.84 -20.45
C ARG A 221 -14.28 -25.44 -21.68
N LYS A 222 -12.97 -25.25 -21.82
CA LYS A 222 -12.18 -25.89 -22.88
C LYS A 222 -12.22 -27.41 -22.79
N SER A 223 -11.97 -27.98 -21.61
CA SER A 223 -11.99 -29.44 -21.45
C SER A 223 -13.37 -30.03 -21.72
N HIS A 224 -14.45 -29.34 -21.31
CA HIS A 224 -15.82 -29.74 -21.63
C HIS A 224 -16.16 -29.63 -23.13
N ALA A 225 -15.60 -28.65 -23.84
CA ALA A 225 -15.78 -28.53 -25.29
C ALA A 225 -15.06 -29.67 -26.04
N SER A 226 -13.83 -30.03 -25.64
CA SER A 226 -13.10 -31.17 -26.19
C SER A 226 -13.81 -32.52 -25.93
N HIS A 227 -14.50 -32.65 -24.80
CA HIS A 227 -15.32 -33.84 -24.48
C HIS A 227 -16.63 -33.95 -25.27
N LYS A 228 -17.11 -32.89 -25.92
CA LYS A 228 -18.32 -32.93 -26.76
C LYS A 228 -18.06 -33.48 -28.17
N GLU A 229 -16.83 -33.38 -28.66
CA GLU A 229 -16.42 -33.93 -29.97
C GLU A 229 -16.07 -35.42 -29.90
N GLU A 230 -15.61 -35.92 -28.75
CA GLU A 230 -15.35 -37.34 -28.51
C GLU A 230 -16.43 -37.93 -27.59
N GLY A 231 -17.48 -38.49 -28.21
CA GLY A 231 -18.58 -39.12 -27.51
C GLY A 231 -18.13 -40.20 -26.51
N THR A 232 -18.77 -40.18 -25.34
CA THR A 232 -18.87 -41.26 -24.34
C THR A 232 -17.58 -41.65 -23.61
N CYS A 233 -17.51 -41.28 -22.33
CA CYS A 233 -16.57 -41.84 -21.37
C CYS A 233 -16.87 -43.35 -21.15
N PHE A 234 -16.08 -44.23 -21.77
CA PHE A 234 -15.93 -45.61 -21.28
C PHE A 234 -14.61 -45.70 -20.50
N VAL A 235 -14.71 -45.59 -19.18
CA VAL A 235 -13.64 -45.97 -18.26
C VAL A 235 -13.51 -47.50 -18.34
N GLY A 236 -12.45 -47.99 -18.97
CA GLY A 236 -12.14 -49.42 -18.94
C GLY A 236 -11.34 -49.96 -20.12
N SER A 237 -10.17 -49.39 -20.41
CA SER A 237 -9.24 -50.07 -21.32
C SER A 237 -8.31 -51.00 -20.54
N LYS A 238 -8.70 -52.27 -20.44
CA LYS A 238 -7.75 -53.38 -20.33
C LYS A 238 -7.86 -54.23 -21.58
N ARG A 239 -6.90 -54.10 -22.51
CA ARG A 239 -6.48 -55.22 -23.37
C ARG A 239 -4.96 -55.24 -23.49
N PRO A 240 -4.33 -56.42 -23.33
CA PRO A 240 -2.87 -56.57 -23.36
C PRO A 240 -2.39 -56.90 -24.78
N LEU A 241 -1.36 -56.22 -25.28
CA LEU A 241 -0.54 -56.71 -26.38
C LEU A 241 0.88 -56.08 -26.34
N THR A 242 1.86 -56.94 -26.06
CA THR A 242 3.21 -56.95 -26.63
C THR A 242 3.91 -55.60 -26.89
N GLN A 243 4.58 -55.03 -25.89
CA GLN A 243 5.42 -53.84 -26.09
C GLN A 243 6.61 -53.71 -25.12
N ASN A 244 7.44 -54.75 -25.01
CA ASN A 244 8.53 -54.77 -24.02
C ASN A 244 9.67 -53.76 -24.27
N HIS A 245 9.86 -53.25 -25.50
CA HIS A 245 10.97 -52.33 -25.83
C HIS A 245 10.60 -50.83 -25.80
N SER A 246 9.33 -50.48 -25.91
CA SER A 246 8.86 -49.08 -25.78
C SER A 246 8.41 -48.74 -24.36
N GLN A 247 7.89 -49.73 -23.60
CA GLN A 247 7.57 -49.55 -22.18
C GLN A 247 8.82 -49.24 -21.35
N THR A 248 9.96 -49.86 -21.67
CA THR A 248 11.24 -49.59 -21.00
C THR A 248 11.74 -48.17 -21.24
N LYS A 249 11.56 -47.63 -22.46
CA LYS A 249 11.91 -46.22 -22.77
C LYS A 249 10.95 -45.23 -22.11
N CYS A 250 9.65 -45.55 -22.06
CA CYS A 250 8.64 -44.74 -21.36
C CYS A 250 8.93 -44.68 -19.85
N LEU A 251 9.20 -45.82 -19.21
CA LEU A 251 9.57 -45.86 -17.79
C LEU A 251 10.87 -45.12 -17.49
N GLN A 252 11.86 -45.19 -18.39
CA GLN A 252 13.10 -44.40 -18.26
C GLN A 252 12.87 -42.89 -18.39
N SER A 253 11.94 -42.46 -19.23
CA SER A 253 11.53 -41.04 -19.34
C SER A 253 10.89 -40.57 -18.04
N VAL A 254 9.95 -41.36 -17.50
CA VAL A 254 9.26 -41.05 -16.23
C VAL A 254 10.25 -41.01 -15.06
N LEU A 255 11.24 -41.90 -15.00
CA LEU A 255 12.26 -41.88 -13.95
C LEU A 255 13.13 -40.62 -14.02
N LYS A 256 13.50 -40.17 -15.23
CA LYS A 256 14.26 -38.91 -15.42
C LYS A 256 13.44 -37.68 -15.02
N GLU A 257 12.16 -37.64 -15.38
CA GLU A 257 11.26 -36.57 -14.96
C GLU A 257 11.07 -36.57 -13.44
N MET A 258 10.93 -37.75 -12.82
CA MET A 258 10.86 -37.86 -11.36
C MET A 258 12.14 -37.37 -10.67
N GLU A 259 13.31 -37.59 -11.26
CA GLU A 259 14.58 -37.11 -10.73
C GLU A 259 14.75 -35.59 -10.91
N LEU A 260 14.29 -35.03 -12.04
CA LEU A 260 14.20 -33.59 -12.25
C LEU A 260 13.23 -32.92 -11.29
N ILE A 261 12.06 -33.52 -11.06
CA ILE A 261 11.07 -33.02 -10.09
C ILE A 261 11.64 -33.07 -8.67
N ARG A 262 12.35 -34.14 -8.29
CA ARG A 262 12.99 -34.24 -6.97
C ARG A 262 14.08 -33.19 -6.79
N SER A 263 15.00 -33.08 -7.74
CA SER A 263 16.08 -32.07 -7.69
C SER A 263 15.56 -30.64 -7.67
N SER A 264 14.52 -30.34 -8.45
CA SER A 264 13.84 -29.04 -8.42
C SER A 264 13.17 -28.78 -7.07
N ARG A 265 12.41 -29.75 -6.53
CA ARG A 265 11.78 -29.63 -5.20
C ARG A 265 12.82 -29.47 -4.10
N ASP A 266 13.88 -30.26 -4.13
CA ASP A 266 14.92 -30.25 -3.11
C ASP A 266 15.65 -28.89 -3.13
N GLY A 267 15.89 -28.32 -4.32
CA GLY A 267 16.38 -26.95 -4.47
C GLY A 267 15.43 -25.90 -3.88
N GLN A 268 14.13 -25.99 -4.17
CA GLN A 268 13.11 -25.11 -3.57
C GLN A 268 13.07 -25.23 -2.04
N THR A 269 13.22 -26.43 -1.49
CA THR A 269 13.26 -26.63 -0.03
C THR A 269 14.52 -26.04 0.60
N GLU A 270 15.66 -26.10 -0.09
CA GLU A 270 16.91 -25.50 0.39
C GLU A 270 16.84 -23.97 0.38
N GLU A 271 16.25 -23.37 -0.66
CA GLU A 271 16.00 -21.93 -0.72
C GLU A 271 15.02 -21.48 0.36
N ALA A 272 13.92 -22.23 0.58
CA ALA A 272 12.97 -21.94 1.65
C ALA A 272 13.64 -22.02 3.03
N PHE A 273 14.54 -22.98 3.25
CA PHE A 273 15.29 -23.09 4.50
C PHE A 273 16.23 -21.88 4.71
N LYS A 274 16.97 -21.46 3.68
CA LYS A 274 17.84 -20.28 3.74
C LYS A 274 17.04 -19.01 4.06
N PHE A 275 15.92 -18.80 3.37
CA PHE A 275 15.05 -17.66 3.64
C PHE A 275 14.49 -17.68 5.06
N ASN A 276 14.09 -18.86 5.57
CA ASN A 276 13.61 -19.00 6.93
C ASN A 276 14.70 -18.66 7.96
N GLN A 277 15.93 -19.14 7.75
CA GLN A 277 17.07 -18.82 8.60
C GLN A 277 17.42 -17.32 8.57
N GLU A 278 17.37 -16.68 7.40
CA GLU A 278 17.56 -15.22 7.28
C GLU A 278 16.46 -14.45 8.01
N LEU A 279 15.21 -14.93 7.92
CA LEU A 279 14.09 -14.36 8.65
C LEU A 279 14.28 -14.48 10.16
N GLU A 280 14.65 -15.65 10.68
CA GLU A 280 14.95 -15.86 12.10
C GLU A 280 16.09 -14.92 12.57
N SER A 281 17.18 -14.83 11.81
CA SER A 281 18.28 -13.92 12.12
C SER A 281 17.84 -12.45 12.13
N SER A 282 16.97 -12.06 11.20
CA SER A 282 16.42 -10.70 11.16
C SER A 282 15.52 -10.40 12.37
N GLN A 283 14.72 -11.39 12.80
CA GLN A 283 13.86 -11.27 13.98
C GLN A 283 14.66 -11.14 15.27
N GLU A 284 15.72 -11.92 15.43
CA GLU A 284 16.65 -11.79 16.56
C GLU A 284 17.31 -10.41 16.62
N ALA A 285 17.71 -9.87 15.47
CA ALA A 285 18.28 -8.52 15.37
C ALA A 285 17.26 -7.44 15.75
N LEU A 286 15.99 -7.59 15.36
CA LEU A 286 14.91 -6.69 15.74
C LEU A 286 14.68 -6.68 17.26
N VAL A 287 14.60 -7.85 17.90
CA VAL A 287 14.45 -7.96 19.36
C VAL A 287 15.60 -7.26 20.10
N SER A 288 16.84 -7.47 19.63
CA SER A 288 18.02 -6.80 20.19
C SER A 288 17.96 -5.27 20.06
N LEU A 289 17.52 -4.77 18.90
CA LEU A 289 17.34 -3.34 18.66
C LEU A 289 16.20 -2.74 19.51
N GLU A 290 15.10 -3.47 19.71
CA GLU A 290 14.01 -3.05 20.59
C GLU A 290 14.46 -2.91 22.03
N ASP A 291 15.25 -3.86 22.54
CA ASP A 291 15.80 -3.80 23.89
C ASP A 291 16.81 -2.66 24.07
N CYS A 292 17.64 -2.40 23.05
CA CYS A 292 18.50 -1.22 23.01
C CYS A 292 17.67 0.09 23.05
N ASN A 293 16.58 0.16 22.30
CA ASN A 293 15.68 1.31 22.31
C ASN A 293 15.04 1.54 23.69
N ARG A 294 14.59 0.46 24.35
CA ARG A 294 14.06 0.51 25.72
C ARG A 294 15.12 1.00 26.72
N ASN A 295 16.37 0.54 26.59
CA ASN A 295 17.49 1.03 27.39
C ASN A 295 17.73 2.54 27.20
N LEU A 296 17.83 2.99 25.95
CA LEU A 296 18.03 4.40 25.63
C LEU A 296 16.90 5.30 26.14
N LYS A 297 15.64 4.84 26.07
CA LYS A 297 14.50 5.57 26.65
C LYS A 297 14.63 5.74 28.16
N ARG A 298 15.10 4.71 28.86
CA ARG A 298 15.37 4.79 30.31
C ARG A 298 16.51 5.76 30.62
N GLU A 299 17.62 5.68 29.90
CA GLU A 299 18.76 6.60 30.08
C GLU A 299 18.38 8.05 29.77
N GLN A 300 17.57 8.28 28.73
CA GLN A 300 17.06 9.60 28.40
C GLN A 300 16.19 10.18 29.52
N ALA A 301 15.31 9.36 30.11
CA ALA A 301 14.49 9.78 31.25
C ALA A 301 15.34 10.09 32.49
N GLU A 302 16.36 9.27 32.77
CA GLU A 302 17.29 9.51 33.87
C GLU A 302 18.10 10.79 33.66
N MET A 303 18.57 11.04 32.45
CA MET A 303 19.29 12.26 32.10
C MET A 303 18.41 13.50 32.29
N ARG A 304 17.15 13.45 31.84
CA ARG A 304 16.18 14.54 32.07
C ARG A 304 16.00 14.81 33.57
N ARG A 305 15.87 13.75 34.39
CA ARG A 305 15.77 13.88 35.84
C ARG A 305 17.00 14.56 36.44
N LYS A 306 18.21 14.12 36.07
CA LYS A 306 19.48 14.71 36.55
C LYS A 306 19.62 16.18 36.14
N VAL A 307 19.22 16.54 34.92
CA VAL A 307 19.23 17.94 34.47
C VAL A 307 18.26 18.78 35.29
N GLU A 308 17.07 18.26 35.59
CA GLU A 308 16.10 18.99 36.39
C GLU A 308 16.55 19.13 37.85
N GLU A 309 17.16 18.10 38.44
CA GLU A 309 17.80 18.16 39.76
C GLU A 309 18.89 19.24 39.79
N ALA A 310 19.76 19.29 38.77
CA ALA A 310 20.80 20.31 38.67
C ALA A 310 20.22 21.73 38.52
N ARG A 311 19.14 21.88 37.74
CA ARG A 311 18.42 23.14 37.58
C ARG A 311 17.85 23.63 38.93
N HIS A 312 17.22 22.75 39.70
CA HIS A 312 16.71 23.09 41.04
C HIS A 312 17.85 23.49 41.99
N ALA A 313 18.98 22.77 41.96
CA ALA A 313 20.14 23.12 42.78
C ALA A 313 20.71 24.51 42.45
N VAL A 314 20.77 24.88 41.16
CA VAL A 314 21.21 26.21 40.71
C VAL A 314 20.22 27.31 41.11
N LEU A 315 18.91 27.06 41.01
CA LEU A 315 17.90 28.03 41.46
C LEU A 315 18.01 28.28 42.96
N ASN A 316 18.19 27.23 43.75
CA ASN A 316 18.36 27.33 45.20
C ASN A 316 19.65 28.07 45.57
N SER A 317 20.77 27.81 44.89
CA SER A 317 22.03 28.51 45.14
C SER A 317 21.94 29.98 44.74
N LEU A 318 21.28 30.30 43.62
CA LEU A 318 21.04 31.68 43.19
C LEU A 318 20.19 32.45 44.20
N GLY A 319 19.15 31.82 44.78
CA GLY A 319 18.36 32.41 45.86
C GLY A 319 19.23 32.80 47.06
N LYS A 320 20.11 31.90 47.51
CA LYS A 320 21.06 32.20 48.59
C LYS A 320 22.03 33.33 48.24
N VAL A 321 22.50 33.40 47.00
CA VAL A 321 23.38 34.51 46.57
C VAL A 321 22.64 35.85 46.65
N LYS A 322 21.37 35.90 46.25
CA LYS A 322 20.56 37.12 46.36
C LYS A 322 20.35 37.56 47.81
N GLU A 323 20.06 36.62 48.72
CA GLU A 323 19.97 36.94 50.16
C GLU A 323 21.30 37.47 50.73
N LEU A 324 22.43 36.92 50.27
CA LEU A 324 23.75 37.40 50.67
C LEU A 324 24.05 38.78 50.06
N GLU A 325 23.61 39.04 48.83
CA GLU A 325 23.73 40.33 48.16
C GLU A 325 22.93 41.42 48.89
N GLU A 326 21.69 41.13 49.30
CA GLU A 326 20.87 42.03 50.12
C GLU A 326 21.56 42.37 51.45
N LYS A 327 22.03 41.36 52.18
CA LYS A 327 22.77 41.57 53.43
C LYS A 327 24.05 42.37 53.22
N ALA A 328 24.79 42.11 52.13
CA ALA A 328 26.01 42.85 51.80
C ALA A 328 25.71 44.34 51.50
N ASN A 329 24.56 44.65 50.91
CA ASN A 329 24.14 46.03 50.66
C ASN A 329 23.78 46.80 51.94
N GLU A 330 23.38 46.12 53.02
CA GLU A 330 23.12 46.75 54.33
C GLU A 330 24.41 47.11 55.09
N VAL A 331 25.52 46.40 54.83
CA VAL A 331 26.78 46.58 55.57
C VAL A 331 27.33 48.01 55.50
N PRO A 332 27.39 48.70 54.34
CA PRO A 332 27.85 50.09 54.27
C PRO A 332 26.99 51.05 55.10
N HIS A 333 25.67 50.84 55.12
CA HIS A 333 24.75 51.67 55.91
C HIS A 333 25.00 51.52 57.41
N LEU A 334 25.18 50.28 57.87
CA LEU A 334 25.54 49.99 59.26
C LEU A 334 26.91 50.58 59.62
N GLN A 335 27.90 50.50 58.73
CA GLN A 335 29.22 51.11 58.94
C GLN A 335 29.15 52.64 59.11
N ILE A 336 28.36 53.34 58.28
CA ILE A 336 28.15 54.79 58.41
C ILE A 336 27.50 55.13 59.75
N TYR A 337 26.49 54.38 60.15
CA TYR A 337 25.79 54.59 61.42
C TYR A 337 26.71 54.37 62.64
N ILE A 338 27.56 53.33 62.59
CA ILE A 338 28.58 53.08 63.63
C ILE A 338 29.55 54.26 63.72
N GLN A 339 30.09 54.75 62.59
CA GLN A 339 31.00 55.92 62.60
C GLN A 339 30.33 57.17 63.19
N GLN A 340 29.05 57.40 62.90
CA GLN A 340 28.31 58.51 63.50
C GLN A 340 28.18 58.35 65.02
N LEU A 341 27.81 57.17 65.50
CA LEU A 341 27.71 56.91 66.94
C LEU A 341 29.07 57.04 67.64
N GLU A 342 30.15 56.56 67.03
CA GLU A 342 31.51 56.70 67.54
C GLU A 342 31.91 58.18 67.67
N SER A 343 31.54 59.02 66.69
CA SER A 343 31.80 60.47 66.74
C SER A 343 31.01 61.22 67.81
N GLN A 344 29.87 60.67 68.26
CA GLN A 344 29.06 61.25 69.35
C GLN A 344 29.53 60.83 70.75
N LEU A 345 30.35 59.78 70.84
CA LEU A 345 30.91 59.25 72.08
C LEU A 345 32.28 59.84 72.44
N GLN A 346 32.92 60.55 71.50
CA GLN A 346 34.14 61.36 71.70
C GLN A 346 33.76 62.81 72.04
#